data_AF-A0A5B9DPI8-F1
#
_entry.id   AF-A0A5B9DPI8-F1
#
_cell.length_a   1.000
_cell.length_b   1.000
_cell.length_c   1.000
_cell.angle_alpha   90.00
_cell.angle_beta   90.00
_cell.angle_gamma   90.00
#
_symmetry.space_group_name_H-M   'P 1'
#
loop_
_entity.id
_entity.type
_entity.pdbx_description
1 polymer ?
#
loop_
_entity_poly.entity_id
_entity_poly.type
_entity_poly.pdbx_seq_one_letter_code
_entity_poly.pdbx_strand_id
1 'polypeptide(L)'
;MSESRSHKRHKRYRSFYLAVVVGLAAFALSAIFVSAQAITVGSIAFFIVYLVMALRNFPGMSPKFLKLHAAESDAPVMLIFGATLVVVGTAVFSLFQLINSGGANDVFRLTGAVLAVILGWFMVHAMAAHHYAYEFYAVPQAKSDNDDADAVVGGLDFPTGKEPGGTSFLYFSFVIGMTAQVADVAITSVHMQRLVALHGIFSFFFNTLIIAATVNLVVNLGS
;
A
#
# COMPACT_ATOMS: atom_id res chain seq x y z
N MET A 1 29.05 -10.89 12.84
CA MET A 1 27.75 -11.45 12.38
C MET A 1 26.59 -10.43 12.38
N SER A 2 26.71 -9.27 13.05
CA SER A 2 25.70 -8.18 13.05
C SER A 2 25.60 -7.41 11.73
N GLU A 3 26.74 -7.06 11.10
CA GLU A 3 26.76 -6.23 9.86
C GLU A 3 26.10 -6.90 8.65
N SER A 4 26.21 -8.23 8.53
CA SER A 4 25.61 -8.99 7.41
C SER A 4 24.08 -8.97 7.42
N ARG A 5 23.44 -8.94 8.60
CA ARG A 5 21.98 -8.83 8.73
C ARG A 5 21.49 -7.40 8.43
N SER A 6 22.27 -6.38 8.77
CA SER A 6 21.96 -4.98 8.46
C SER A 6 21.91 -4.73 6.95
N HIS A 7 22.91 -5.25 6.20
CA HIS A 7 23.03 -4.99 4.76
C HIS A 7 21.88 -5.61 3.93
N LYS A 8 21.33 -6.77 4.35
CA LYS A 8 20.17 -7.39 3.68
C LYS A 8 18.86 -6.63 3.94
N ARG A 9 18.65 -6.16 5.17
CA ARG A 9 17.48 -5.34 5.56
C ARG A 9 17.35 -4.05 4.75
N HIS A 10 18.46 -3.39 4.41
CA HIS A 10 18.46 -2.17 3.60
C HIS A 10 17.95 -2.38 2.17
N LYS A 11 18.03 -3.59 1.61
CA LYS A 11 17.63 -3.87 0.23
C LYS A 11 16.10 -4.04 0.08
N ARG A 12 15.42 -4.61 1.09
CA ARG A 12 13.96 -4.81 1.12
C ARG A 12 13.19 -3.49 1.12
N TYR A 13 13.61 -2.54 1.97
CA TYR A 13 12.93 -1.26 2.14
C TYR A 13 13.51 -0.13 1.30
N ARG A 14 14.45 -0.44 0.39
CA ARG A 14 15.11 0.58 -0.44
C ARG A 14 14.12 1.44 -1.21
N SER A 15 13.05 0.84 -1.73
CA SER A 15 12.01 1.57 -2.46
C SER A 15 11.27 2.56 -1.57
N PHE A 16 10.95 2.16 -0.33
CA PHE A 16 10.29 3.03 0.62
C PHE A 16 11.21 4.16 1.09
N TYR A 17 12.45 3.85 1.48
CA TYR A 17 13.40 4.88 1.92
C TYR A 17 13.73 5.88 0.81
N LEU A 18 13.89 5.41 -0.44
CA LEU A 18 14.08 6.32 -1.57
C LEU A 18 12.86 7.21 -1.76
N ALA A 19 11.65 6.65 -1.70
CA ALA A 19 10.42 7.42 -1.78
C ALA A 19 10.35 8.48 -0.67
N VAL A 20 10.69 8.13 0.58
CA VAL A 20 10.71 9.07 1.72
C VAL A 20 11.71 10.20 1.46
N VAL A 21 12.93 9.87 1.04
CA VAL A 21 13.96 10.88 0.75
C VAL A 21 13.51 11.84 -0.35
N VAL A 22 12.97 11.32 -1.44
CA VAL A 22 12.48 12.16 -2.56
C VAL A 22 11.27 12.99 -2.12
N GLY A 23 10.33 12.41 -1.36
CA GLY A 23 9.17 13.12 -0.84
C GLY A 23 9.55 14.25 0.11
N LEU A 24 10.48 14.01 1.04
CA LEU A 24 11.00 15.04 1.95
C LEU A 24 11.77 16.13 1.21
N ALA A 25 12.57 15.78 0.20
CA ALA A 25 13.27 16.75 -0.63
C ALA A 25 12.27 17.62 -1.42
N ALA A 26 11.26 17.02 -2.02
CA ALA A 26 10.19 17.73 -2.72
C ALA A 26 9.40 18.64 -1.77
N PHE A 27 9.04 18.16 -0.58
CA PHE A 27 8.41 18.97 0.47
C PHE A 27 9.28 20.17 0.85
N ALA A 28 10.57 19.97 1.15
CA ALA A 28 11.47 21.02 1.58
C ALA A 28 11.68 22.09 0.50
N LEU A 29 11.85 21.69 -0.76
CA LEU A 29 11.97 22.61 -1.89
C LEU A 29 10.67 23.39 -2.10
N SER A 30 9.51 22.72 -2.08
CA SER A 30 8.23 23.38 -2.24
C SER A 30 7.86 24.28 -1.06
N ALA A 31 8.34 24.00 0.16
CA ALA A 31 8.12 24.86 1.31
C ALA A 31 8.73 26.27 1.14
N ILE A 32 9.79 26.38 0.33
CA ILE A 32 10.48 27.65 0.06
C ILE A 32 9.72 28.48 -0.99
N PHE A 33 9.26 27.84 -2.07
CA PHE A 33 8.70 28.54 -3.23
C PHE A 33 7.17 28.57 -3.28
N VAL A 34 6.50 27.56 -2.72
CA VAL A 34 5.05 27.34 -2.82
C VAL A 34 4.52 26.71 -1.51
N SER A 35 4.75 27.39 -0.38
CA SER A 35 4.54 26.84 0.98
C SER A 35 3.16 26.22 1.21
N ALA A 36 2.11 26.82 0.64
CA ALA A 36 0.74 26.32 0.74
C ALA A 36 0.50 24.93 0.11
N GLN A 37 1.39 24.46 -0.76
CA GLN A 37 1.28 23.17 -1.46
C GLN A 37 2.39 22.18 -1.11
N ALA A 38 3.32 22.56 -0.22
CA ALA A 38 4.50 21.77 0.08
C ALA A 38 4.16 20.33 0.51
N ILE A 39 3.13 20.17 1.35
CA ILE A 39 2.64 18.87 1.81
C ILE A 39 2.13 18.03 0.64
N THR A 40 1.30 18.62 -0.24
CA THR A 40 0.74 17.94 -1.41
C THR A 40 1.83 17.51 -2.38
N VAL A 41 2.78 18.39 -2.71
CA VAL A 41 3.88 18.08 -3.63
C VAL A 41 4.78 16.99 -3.05
N GLY A 42 5.17 17.10 -1.79
CA GLY A 42 5.96 16.07 -1.11
C GLY A 42 5.27 14.71 -1.07
N SER A 43 3.96 14.69 -0.79
CA SER A 43 3.15 13.47 -0.78
C SER A 43 3.05 12.83 -2.17
N ILE A 44 2.77 13.62 -3.22
CA ILE A 44 2.73 13.12 -4.60
C ILE A 44 4.08 12.52 -5.00
N ALA A 45 5.19 13.21 -4.72
CA ALA A 45 6.53 12.73 -5.03
C ALA A 45 6.83 11.40 -4.31
N PHE A 46 6.51 11.32 -3.02
CA PHE A 46 6.61 10.10 -2.23
C PHE A 46 5.80 8.94 -2.85
N PHE A 47 4.52 9.18 -3.15
CA PHE A 47 3.64 8.15 -3.70
C PHE A 47 4.10 7.67 -5.08
N ILE A 48 4.42 8.58 -6.00
CA ILE A 48 4.87 8.22 -7.35
C ILE A 48 6.15 7.39 -7.31
N VAL A 49 7.15 7.82 -6.54
CA VAL A 49 8.43 7.10 -6.47
C VAL A 49 8.21 5.69 -5.93
N TYR A 50 7.42 5.55 -4.86
CA TYR A 50 7.11 4.24 -4.31
C TYR A 50 6.37 3.36 -5.33
N LEU A 51 5.31 3.88 -5.95
CA LEU A 51 4.48 3.13 -6.89
C LEU A 51 5.25 2.68 -8.13
N VAL A 52 6.07 3.56 -8.71
CA VAL A 52 6.91 3.21 -9.86
C VAL A 52 7.87 2.08 -9.49
N MET A 53 8.49 2.14 -8.32
CA MET A 53 9.38 1.07 -7.87
C MET A 53 8.62 -0.22 -7.56
N ALA A 54 7.47 -0.13 -6.90
CA ALA A 54 6.63 -1.27 -6.58
C ALA A 54 6.20 -2.01 -7.86
N LEU A 55 5.65 -1.29 -8.85
CA LEU A 55 5.22 -1.84 -10.13
C LEU A 55 6.38 -2.49 -10.92
N ARG A 56 7.59 -1.93 -10.83
CA ARG A 56 8.79 -2.55 -11.42
C ARG A 56 9.24 -3.82 -10.69
N ASN A 57 9.03 -3.90 -9.39
CA ASN A 57 9.51 -5.02 -8.56
C ASN A 57 8.52 -6.20 -8.52
N PHE A 58 7.20 -5.96 -8.54
CA PHE A 58 6.17 -7.01 -8.43
C PHE A 58 6.33 -8.18 -9.41
N PRO A 59 6.59 -7.95 -10.71
CA PRO A 59 6.83 -9.05 -11.65
C PRO A 59 8.06 -9.91 -11.32
N GLY A 60 9.07 -9.35 -10.64
CA GLY A 60 10.30 -10.05 -10.28
C GLY A 60 10.24 -10.82 -8.96
N MET A 61 9.18 -10.63 -8.15
CA MET A 61 8.97 -11.34 -6.89
C MET A 61 8.46 -12.76 -7.13
N SER A 62 9.34 -13.62 -7.63
CA SER A 62 9.06 -15.05 -7.80
C SER A 62 8.81 -15.76 -6.46
N PRO A 63 8.09 -16.90 -6.45
CA PRO A 63 7.92 -17.73 -5.26
C PRO A 63 9.25 -18.07 -4.57
N LYS A 64 10.26 -18.42 -5.37
CA LYS A 64 11.63 -18.69 -4.88
C LYS A 64 12.21 -17.46 -4.18
N PHE A 65 12.10 -16.28 -4.77
CA PHE A 65 12.57 -15.04 -4.13
C PHE A 65 11.89 -14.79 -2.79
N LEU A 66 10.57 -14.92 -2.72
CA LEU A 66 9.79 -14.65 -1.50
C LEU A 66 10.12 -15.64 -0.39
N LYS A 67 10.19 -16.94 -0.68
CA LYS A 67 10.62 -17.98 0.28
C LYS A 67 11.98 -17.69 0.91
N LEU A 68 12.96 -17.24 0.11
CA LEU A 68 14.31 -16.95 0.61
C LEU A 68 14.36 -15.73 1.55
N HIS A 69 13.40 -14.82 1.47
CA HIS A 69 13.41 -13.54 2.20
C HIS A 69 12.27 -13.42 3.22
N ALA A 70 11.44 -14.44 3.38
CA ALA A 70 10.26 -14.40 4.23
C ALA A 70 10.55 -14.33 5.73
N ALA A 71 11.68 -14.91 6.19
CA ALA A 71 12.07 -14.92 7.60
C ALA A 71 12.70 -13.60 8.10
N GLU A 72 12.84 -12.59 7.24
CA GLU A 72 13.42 -11.30 7.63
C GLU A 72 12.40 -10.46 8.42
N SER A 73 12.44 -10.52 9.77
CA SER A 73 11.61 -9.80 10.76
C SER A 73 10.79 -8.57 10.27
N ASP A 74 9.46 -8.67 10.44
CA ASP A 74 8.42 -7.74 9.99
C ASP A 74 8.16 -6.49 10.86
N ALA A 75 8.87 -6.31 11.97
CA ALA A 75 8.74 -5.10 12.80
C ALA A 75 8.82 -3.76 12.01
N PRO A 76 9.62 -3.62 10.94
CA PRO A 76 9.64 -2.39 10.14
C PRO A 76 8.39 -2.25 9.23
N VAL A 77 7.71 -3.34 8.86
CA VAL A 77 6.59 -3.31 7.90
C VAL A 77 5.40 -2.57 8.50
N MET A 78 5.01 -2.88 9.74
CA MET A 78 3.91 -2.18 10.41
C MET A 78 4.20 -0.69 10.62
N LEU A 79 5.45 -0.34 10.97
CA LEU A 79 5.87 1.07 11.09
C LEU A 79 5.79 1.80 9.74
N ILE A 80 6.26 1.18 8.67
CA ILE A 80 6.20 1.72 7.30
C ILE A 80 4.75 1.89 6.84
N PHE A 81 3.91 0.90 7.12
CA PHE A 81 2.49 0.94 6.81
C PHE A 81 1.79 2.06 7.60
N GLY A 82 2.02 2.14 8.91
CA GLY A 82 1.49 3.21 9.76
C GLY A 82 1.94 4.61 9.31
N ALA A 83 3.22 4.79 8.98
CA ALA A 83 3.73 6.05 8.44
C ALA A 83 3.03 6.42 7.12
N THR A 84 2.78 5.44 6.26
CA THR A 84 2.06 5.65 5.00
C THR A 84 0.61 6.07 5.24
N LEU A 85 -0.08 5.44 6.20
CA LEU A 85 -1.44 5.83 6.58
C LEU A 85 -1.51 7.27 7.09
N VAL A 86 -0.49 7.74 7.81
CA VAL A 86 -0.41 9.15 8.25
C VAL A 86 -0.30 10.11 7.06
N VAL A 87 0.58 9.81 6.09
CA VAL A 87 0.74 10.65 4.89
C VAL A 87 -0.54 10.67 4.05
N VAL A 88 -1.18 9.52 3.86
CA VAL A 88 -2.46 9.40 3.16
C VAL A 88 -3.57 10.14 3.90
N GLY A 89 -3.68 9.99 5.22
CA GLY A 89 -4.65 10.72 6.03
C GLY A 89 -4.46 12.24 5.93
N THR A 90 -3.21 12.69 5.87
CA THR A 90 -2.88 14.11 5.65
C THR A 90 -3.34 14.59 4.27
N ALA A 91 -3.16 13.78 3.22
CA ALA A 91 -3.63 14.10 1.87
C ALA A 91 -5.16 14.21 1.80
N VAL A 92 -5.87 13.24 2.39
CA VAL A 92 -7.35 13.27 2.48
C VAL A 92 -7.82 14.49 3.26
N PHE A 93 -7.24 14.74 4.44
CA PHE A 93 -7.58 15.92 5.24
C PHE A 93 -7.36 17.23 4.48
N SER A 94 -6.23 17.35 3.77
CA SER A 94 -5.91 18.53 2.96
C SER A 94 -6.92 18.76 1.84
N LEU A 95 -7.42 17.69 1.20
CA LEU A 95 -8.49 17.78 0.19
C LEU A 95 -9.79 18.31 0.79
N PHE A 96 -10.23 17.76 1.92
CA PHE A 96 -11.44 18.24 2.61
C PHE A 96 -11.30 19.69 3.07
N GLN A 97 -10.13 20.07 3.60
CA GLN A 97 -9.88 21.45 3.99
C GLN A 97 -9.98 22.40 2.79
N LEU A 98 -9.40 22.03 1.65
CA LEU A 98 -9.42 22.83 0.43
C LEU A 98 -10.84 23.02 -0.12
N ILE A 99 -11.64 21.95 -0.16
CA ILE A 99 -13.03 22.01 -0.62
C ILE A 99 -13.86 22.91 0.30
N ASN A 100 -13.79 22.69 1.62
CA ASN A 100 -14.61 23.42 2.58
C ASN A 100 -14.19 24.89 2.78
N SER A 101 -12.97 25.28 2.40
CA SER A 101 -12.51 26.67 2.48
C SER A 101 -12.85 27.51 1.25
N GLY A 102 -13.69 27.02 0.33
CA GLY A 102 -13.96 27.67 -0.96
C GLY A 102 -12.77 27.66 -1.92
N GLY A 103 -11.73 26.86 -1.63
CA GLY A 103 -10.52 26.74 -2.44
C GLY A 103 -10.69 25.87 -3.69
N ALA A 104 -11.88 25.33 -3.93
CA ALA A 104 -12.19 24.49 -5.08
C ALA A 104 -12.02 25.22 -6.44
N ASN A 105 -12.05 26.56 -6.45
CA ASN A 105 -11.81 27.38 -7.65
C ASN A 105 -10.33 27.39 -8.07
N ASP A 106 -9.39 27.03 -7.18
CA ASP A 106 -7.98 26.85 -7.53
C ASP A 106 -7.78 25.44 -8.12
N VAL A 107 -7.92 25.36 -9.44
CA VAL A 107 -7.83 24.11 -10.22
C VAL A 107 -6.52 23.38 -9.96
N PHE A 108 -5.41 24.11 -9.80
CA PHE A 108 -4.10 23.50 -9.61
C PHE A 108 -3.97 22.85 -8.22
N ARG A 109 -4.37 23.55 -7.16
CA ARG A 109 -4.41 22.98 -5.79
C ARG A 109 -5.37 21.81 -5.68
N LEU A 110 -6.55 21.94 -6.30
CA LEU A 110 -7.57 20.91 -6.30
C LEU A 110 -7.08 19.64 -7.00
N THR A 111 -6.52 19.79 -8.21
CA THR A 111 -5.99 18.66 -8.99
C THR A 111 -4.86 17.97 -8.23
N GLY A 112 -3.96 18.73 -7.61
CA GLY A 112 -2.91 18.17 -6.76
C GLY A 112 -3.46 17.38 -5.57
N ALA A 113 -4.44 17.93 -4.86
CA ALA A 113 -5.05 17.25 -3.71
C ALA A 113 -5.79 15.95 -4.11
N VAL A 114 -6.58 15.98 -5.19
CA VAL A 114 -7.25 14.81 -5.74
C VAL A 114 -6.24 13.74 -6.18
N LEU A 115 -5.19 14.15 -6.90
CA LEU A 115 -4.14 13.25 -7.34
C LEU A 115 -3.40 12.60 -6.15
N ALA A 116 -3.10 13.37 -5.10
CA ALA A 116 -2.48 12.84 -3.89
C ALA A 116 -3.35 11.76 -3.22
N VAL A 117 -4.67 11.96 -3.14
CA VAL A 117 -5.60 10.96 -2.58
C VAL A 117 -5.64 9.69 -3.43
N ILE A 118 -5.74 9.81 -4.76
CA ILE A 118 -5.74 8.67 -5.69
C ILE A 118 -4.43 7.89 -5.58
N LEU A 119 -3.28 8.56 -5.63
CA LEU A 119 -1.97 7.91 -5.51
C LEU A 119 -1.78 7.26 -4.13
N GLY A 120 -2.27 7.91 -3.07
CA GLY A 120 -2.28 7.37 -1.72
C GLY A 120 -3.07 6.05 -1.62
N TRP A 121 -4.23 5.98 -2.27
CA TRP A 121 -5.04 4.76 -2.38
C TRP A 121 -4.25 3.62 -3.05
N PHE A 122 -3.64 3.87 -4.22
CA PHE A 122 -2.80 2.88 -4.91
C PHE A 122 -1.64 2.40 -4.03
N MET A 123 -0.98 3.32 -3.31
CA MET A 123 0.17 3.00 -2.49
C MET A 123 -0.19 2.10 -1.31
N VAL A 124 -1.30 2.37 -0.63
CA VAL A 124 -1.74 1.52 0.50
C VAL A 124 -1.98 0.09 0.03
N HIS A 125 -2.65 -0.10 -1.11
CA HIS A 125 -2.92 -1.44 -1.63
C HIS A 125 -1.65 -2.12 -2.17
N ALA A 126 -0.70 -1.37 -2.75
CA ALA A 126 0.61 -1.91 -3.11
C ALA A 126 1.43 -2.34 -1.86
N MET A 127 1.35 -1.60 -0.75
CA MET A 127 1.98 -2.00 0.51
C MET A 127 1.33 -3.22 1.15
N ALA A 128 0.00 -3.29 1.15
CA ALA A 128 -0.72 -4.45 1.65
C ALA A 128 -0.39 -5.70 0.82
N ALA A 129 -0.20 -5.58 -0.50
CA ALA A 129 0.25 -6.68 -1.36
C ALA A 129 1.61 -7.22 -0.94
N HIS A 130 2.57 -6.32 -0.65
CA HIS A 130 3.85 -6.74 -0.07
C HIS A 130 3.67 -7.45 1.25
N HIS A 131 2.85 -6.91 2.16
CA HIS A 131 2.62 -7.51 3.46
C HIS A 131 2.04 -8.93 3.35
N TYR A 132 1.01 -9.13 2.50
CA TYR A 132 0.45 -10.45 2.24
C TYR A 132 1.49 -11.42 1.66
N ALA A 133 2.35 -10.97 0.75
CA ALA A 133 3.38 -11.82 0.16
C ALA A 133 4.37 -12.34 1.22
N TYR A 134 4.81 -11.47 2.13
CA TYR A 134 5.73 -11.88 3.19
C TYR A 134 5.03 -12.75 4.23
N GLU A 135 3.83 -12.38 4.67
CA GLU A 135 3.06 -13.19 5.63
C GLU A 135 2.81 -14.60 5.10
N PHE A 136 2.41 -14.72 3.82
CA PHE A 136 2.15 -16.00 3.18
C PHE A 136 3.37 -16.93 3.20
N TYR A 137 4.57 -16.39 2.97
CA TYR A 137 5.80 -17.19 2.93
C TYR A 137 6.54 -17.27 4.28
N ALA A 138 6.13 -16.49 5.29
CA ALA A 138 6.77 -16.45 6.61
C ALA A 138 6.35 -17.63 7.51
N VAL A 139 5.14 -18.18 7.29
CA VAL A 139 4.67 -19.37 7.98
C VAL A 139 5.49 -20.59 7.53
N PRO A 140 6.09 -21.36 8.45
CA PRO A 140 6.80 -22.59 8.09
C PRO A 140 5.86 -23.48 7.30
N GLN A 141 6.23 -23.82 6.06
CA GLN A 141 5.58 -24.92 5.34
C GLN A 141 5.81 -26.16 6.20
N ALA A 142 4.78 -26.63 6.89
CA ALA A 142 4.83 -27.93 7.53
C ALA A 142 5.08 -28.93 6.40
N LYS A 143 6.33 -29.36 6.25
CA LYS A 143 6.65 -30.56 5.48
C LYS A 143 6.03 -31.71 6.26
N SER A 144 4.79 -32.05 5.97
CA SER A 144 4.33 -33.40 6.24
C SER A 144 5.05 -34.28 5.21
N ASP A 145 5.92 -35.17 5.68
CA ASP A 145 6.44 -36.28 4.88
C ASP A 145 5.34 -37.29 4.49
N ASN A 146 4.08 -37.01 4.88
CA ASN A 146 2.89 -37.68 4.41
C ASN A 146 2.08 -36.73 3.54
N ASP A 147 1.55 -37.30 2.46
CA ASP A 147 0.72 -36.75 1.39
C ASP A 147 -0.65 -36.24 1.88
N ASP A 148 -0.69 -35.53 3.02
CA ASP A 148 -1.90 -34.89 3.53
C ASP A 148 -2.12 -33.57 2.81
N ALA A 149 -3.20 -33.51 2.04
CA ALA A 149 -3.69 -32.36 1.29
C ALA A 149 -4.06 -31.12 2.15
N ASP A 150 -3.76 -31.13 3.45
CA ASP A 150 -4.18 -30.13 4.45
C ASP A 150 -3.03 -29.27 5.02
N ALA A 151 -1.86 -29.25 4.37
CA ALA A 151 -0.82 -28.28 4.70
C ALA A 151 -1.34 -26.85 4.41
N VAL A 152 -1.81 -26.14 5.44
CA VAL A 152 -2.31 -24.76 5.33
C VAL A 152 -1.18 -23.85 4.84
N VAL A 153 -1.10 -23.64 3.53
CA VAL A 153 -0.07 -22.81 2.90
C VAL A 153 -0.39 -21.34 3.17
N GLY A 154 0.37 -20.69 4.06
CA GLY A 154 0.46 -19.23 4.16
C GLY A 154 -0.85 -18.47 4.41
N GLY A 155 -1.98 -19.14 4.67
CA GLY A 155 -3.27 -18.53 4.93
C GLY A 155 -4.08 -18.05 3.71
N LEU A 156 -3.60 -18.28 2.48
CA LEU A 156 -4.32 -17.98 1.23
C LEU A 156 -4.27 -19.18 0.29
N ASP A 157 -5.34 -19.44 -0.45
CA ASP A 157 -5.36 -20.45 -1.51
C ASP A 157 -5.73 -19.80 -2.83
N PHE A 158 -4.82 -19.89 -3.81
CA PHE A 158 -4.95 -19.27 -5.12
C PHE A 158 -5.42 -20.29 -6.16
N PRO A 159 -6.38 -19.94 -7.03
CA PRO A 159 -7.12 -20.91 -7.85
C PRO A 159 -6.28 -21.48 -8.99
N THR A 160 -5.12 -20.89 -9.28
CA THR A 160 -4.27 -21.27 -10.42
C THR A 160 -3.45 -22.55 -10.19
N GLY A 161 -3.42 -23.08 -8.96
CA GLY A 161 -2.60 -24.24 -8.58
C GLY A 161 -1.09 -24.03 -8.66
N LYS A 162 -0.64 -22.81 -8.99
CA LYS A 162 0.77 -22.41 -9.03
C LYS A 162 1.11 -21.60 -7.78
N GLU A 163 2.36 -21.70 -7.33
CA GLU A 163 2.83 -20.89 -6.20
C GLU A 163 2.70 -19.39 -6.53
N PRO A 164 2.09 -18.59 -5.64
CA PRO A 164 1.81 -17.18 -5.92
C PRO A 164 3.08 -16.34 -5.94
N GLY A 165 3.26 -15.56 -7.00
CA GLY A 165 4.29 -14.52 -7.09
C GLY A 165 3.77 -13.16 -6.63
N GLY A 166 4.63 -12.14 -6.67
CA GLY A 166 4.25 -10.78 -6.26
C GLY A 166 3.01 -10.23 -6.97
N THR A 167 2.80 -10.54 -8.24
CA THR A 167 1.61 -10.12 -9.01
C THR A 167 0.32 -10.75 -8.49
N SER A 168 0.36 -11.98 -7.96
CA SER A 168 -0.80 -12.64 -7.34
C SER A 168 -1.23 -11.91 -6.07
N PHE A 169 -0.29 -11.47 -5.24
CA PHE A 169 -0.59 -10.68 -4.04
C PHE A 169 -1.01 -9.25 -4.38
N LEU A 170 -0.45 -8.67 -5.45
CA LEU A 170 -0.91 -7.38 -5.96
C LEU A 170 -2.36 -7.47 -6.39
N TYR A 171 -2.72 -8.48 -7.17
CA TYR A 171 -4.10 -8.77 -7.55
C TYR A 171 -5.01 -8.89 -6.33
N PHE A 172 -4.68 -9.80 -5.40
CA PHE A 172 -5.48 -10.05 -4.19
C PHE A 172 -5.67 -8.77 -3.36
N SER A 173 -4.60 -7.99 -3.15
CA SER A 173 -4.65 -6.75 -2.39
C SER A 173 -5.57 -5.70 -3.02
N PHE A 174 -5.52 -5.55 -4.34
CA PHE A 174 -6.36 -4.60 -5.07
C PHE A 174 -7.82 -5.05 -5.13
N VAL A 175 -8.10 -6.36 -5.21
CA VAL A 175 -9.47 -6.92 -5.08
C VAL A 175 -10.09 -6.50 -3.74
N ILE A 176 -9.35 -6.65 -2.64
CA ILE A 176 -9.78 -6.15 -1.31
C ILE A 176 -9.88 -4.62 -1.29
N GLY A 177 -8.93 -3.91 -1.91
CA GLY A 177 -8.91 -2.44 -1.99
C GLY A 177 -10.10 -1.83 -2.71
N MET A 178 -10.47 -2.41 -3.83
CA MET A 178 -11.64 -2.03 -4.62
C MET A 178 -12.96 -2.44 -3.93
N THR A 179 -12.90 -3.15 -2.81
CA THR A 179 -14.06 -3.76 -2.14
C THR A 179 -14.88 -4.66 -3.08
N ALA A 180 -14.21 -5.22 -4.10
CA ALA A 180 -14.78 -6.18 -5.03
C ALA A 180 -14.39 -7.57 -4.54
N GLN A 181 -15.25 -8.25 -3.79
CA GLN A 181 -14.94 -9.63 -3.39
C GLN A 181 -15.13 -10.55 -4.61
N VAL A 182 -14.04 -10.93 -5.27
CA VAL A 182 -14.03 -12.08 -6.18
C VAL A 182 -13.72 -13.32 -5.33
N ALA A 183 -14.54 -14.36 -5.47
CA ALA A 183 -14.45 -15.58 -4.66
C ALA A 183 -13.29 -16.51 -5.05
N ASP A 184 -12.30 -15.99 -5.78
CA ASP A 184 -11.29 -16.80 -6.45
C ASP A 184 -10.07 -17.09 -5.57
N VAL A 185 -9.78 -16.26 -4.56
CA VAL A 185 -8.74 -16.53 -3.55
C VAL A 185 -9.39 -16.82 -2.19
N ALA A 186 -9.23 -18.05 -1.69
CA ALA A 186 -9.77 -18.45 -0.40
C ALA A 186 -8.80 -18.10 0.75
N ILE A 187 -9.36 -17.72 1.91
CA ILE A 187 -8.59 -17.43 3.11
C ILE A 187 -8.59 -18.70 3.98
N THR A 188 -7.41 -19.25 4.24
CA THR A 188 -7.26 -20.58 4.88
C THR A 188 -6.71 -20.52 6.30
N SER A 189 -6.42 -19.33 6.84
CA SER A 189 -5.98 -19.16 8.23
C SER A 189 -6.69 -18.01 8.96
N VAL A 190 -6.89 -18.18 10.27
CA VAL A 190 -7.46 -17.14 11.15
C VAL A 190 -6.57 -15.89 11.19
N HIS A 191 -5.25 -16.06 11.09
CA HIS A 191 -4.32 -14.93 11.08
C HIS A 191 -4.52 -14.07 9.82
N MET A 192 -4.51 -14.70 8.65
CA MET A 192 -4.74 -14.01 7.38
C MET A 192 -6.15 -13.38 7.33
N GLN A 193 -7.15 -14.06 7.89
CA GLN A 193 -8.51 -13.51 8.00
C GLN A 193 -8.54 -12.18 8.76
N ARG A 194 -7.78 -12.03 9.85
CA ARG A 194 -7.70 -10.76 10.60
C ARG A 194 -7.04 -9.67 9.78
N LEU A 195 -5.97 -9.98 9.05
CA LEU A 195 -5.29 -9.02 8.16
C LEU A 195 -6.22 -8.53 7.04
N VAL A 196 -6.91 -9.47 6.39
CA VAL A 196 -7.87 -9.16 5.32
C VAL A 196 -9.04 -8.36 5.85
N ALA A 197 -9.56 -8.67 7.05
CA ALA A 197 -10.62 -7.90 7.68
C ALA A 197 -10.19 -6.45 7.97
N LEU A 198 -9.00 -6.24 8.54
CA LEU A 198 -8.45 -4.91 8.79
C LEU A 198 -8.28 -4.11 7.50
N HIS A 199 -7.71 -4.73 6.46
CA HIS A 199 -7.55 -4.11 5.16
C HIS A 199 -8.91 -3.78 4.53
N GLY A 200 -9.88 -4.69 4.57
CA GLY A 200 -11.23 -4.47 4.05
C GLY A 200 -11.98 -3.33 4.75
N ILE A 201 -11.91 -3.24 6.08
CA ILE A 201 -12.50 -2.14 6.85
C ILE A 201 -11.87 -0.80 6.42
N PHE A 202 -10.54 -0.77 6.33
CA PHE A 202 -9.83 0.42 5.88
C PHE A 202 -10.25 0.83 4.45
N SER A 203 -10.28 -0.13 3.52
CA SER A 203 -10.69 0.09 2.13
C SER A 203 -12.11 0.65 2.03
N PHE A 204 -13.06 0.10 2.80
CA PHE A 204 -14.44 0.58 2.85
C PHE A 204 -14.53 2.06 3.24
N PHE A 205 -13.87 2.46 4.34
CA PHE A 205 -13.90 3.85 4.78
C PHE A 205 -13.15 4.78 3.82
N PHE A 206 -12.01 4.35 3.26
CA PHE A 206 -11.29 5.14 2.25
C PHE A 206 -12.17 5.38 1.02
N ASN A 207 -12.77 4.33 0.45
CA ASN A 207 -13.66 4.46 -0.71
C ASN A 207 -14.85 5.39 -0.40
N THR A 208 -15.42 5.28 0.80
CA THR A 208 -16.49 6.18 1.25
C THR A 208 -16.03 7.63 1.34
N LEU A 209 -14.81 7.89 1.84
CA LEU A 209 -14.23 9.24 1.89
C LEU A 209 -13.98 9.82 0.50
N ILE A 210 -13.53 9.01 -0.46
CA ILE A 210 -13.36 9.45 -1.87
C ILE A 210 -14.71 9.85 -2.45
N ILE A 211 -15.75 9.04 -2.25
CA ILE A 211 -17.10 9.35 -2.70
C ILE A 211 -17.61 10.64 -2.05
N ALA A 212 -17.45 10.78 -0.72
CA ALA A 212 -17.86 11.99 0.00
C ALA A 212 -17.14 13.25 -0.49
N ALA A 213 -15.83 13.18 -0.72
CA ALA A 213 -15.06 14.29 -1.29
C ALA A 213 -15.52 14.62 -2.71
N THR A 214 -15.84 13.60 -3.53
CA THR A 214 -16.35 13.79 -4.90
C THR A 214 -17.71 14.48 -4.90
N VAL A 215 -18.64 14.04 -4.06
CA VAL A 215 -19.97 14.67 -3.92
C VAL A 215 -19.83 16.12 -3.45
N ASN A 216 -19.02 16.35 -2.41
CA ASN A 216 -18.80 17.70 -1.88
C ASN A 216 -18.18 18.63 -2.94
N LEU A 217 -17.24 18.11 -3.75
CA LEU A 217 -16.65 18.84 -4.86
C LEU A 217 -17.69 19.22 -5.93
N VAL A 218 -18.55 18.29 -6.35
CA VAL A 218 -19.60 18.55 -7.35
C VAL A 218 -20.57 19.61 -6.86
N VAL A 219 -20.98 19.56 -5.58
CA VAL A 219 -21.87 20.56 -4.98
C VAL A 219 -21.23 21.95 -4.98
N ASN A 220 -19.95 22.07 -4.58
CA ASN A 220 -19.25 23.35 -4.55
C ASN A 220 -18.97 23.95 -5.93
N LEU A 221 -18.78 23.12 -6.96
CA LEU A 221 -18.56 23.60 -8.34
C LEU A 221 -19.88 23.99 -9.04
N GLY A 222 -21.01 23.46 -8.58
CA GLY A 222 -22.34 23.74 -9.12
C GLY A 222 -23.10 24.87 -8.42
N SER A 223 -22.59 25.37 -7.29
CA SER A 223 -23.14 26.49 -6.50
C SER A 223 -22.46 27.81 -6.81
#